data_AF-A0A938U9B2-F1
#
_entry.id   AF-A0A938U9B2-F1
#
_cell.length_a   1.000
_cell.length_b   1.000
_cell.length_c   1.000
_cell.angle_alpha   90.00
_cell.angle_beta   90.00
_cell.angle_gamma   90.00
#
_symmetry.space_group_name_H-M   'P 1'
#
loop_
_entity.id
_entity.type
_entity.pdbx_description
1 polymer ?
#
loop_
_entity_poly.entity_id
_entity_poly.type
_entity_poly.pdbx_seq_one_letter_code
_entity_poly.pdbx_strand_id
1 'polypeptide(L)'
;MANPTDLDRTFHFIMKRMVETGQAPHYTEIASGLGMSIEEGRKALHDLLTTPGIPGWLYPSTDYIASFAPFNNLPTQYRITIERQQKWFGQ
;
A
#
# COMPACT_ATOMS: atom_id res chain seq x y z
N MET A 1 6.30 1.46 18.18
CA MET A 1 5.10 0.94 17.48
C MET A 1 4.33 2.15 17.00
N ALA A 2 3.89 2.19 15.74
CA ALA A 2 2.97 3.22 15.28
C ALA A 2 1.67 3.17 16.09
N ASN A 3 1.03 4.32 16.32
CA ASN A 3 -0.26 4.34 17.00
C ASN A 3 -1.30 3.63 16.12
N PRO A 4 -2.30 2.91 16.68
CA PRO A 4 -3.32 2.22 15.88
C PRO A 4 -3.99 3.13 14.84
N THR A 5 -4.22 4.40 15.21
CA THR A 5 -4.76 5.42 14.31
C THR A 5 -3.86 5.70 13.11
N ASP A 6 -2.54 5.64 13.26
CA ASP A 6 -1.60 5.88 12.15
C ASP A 6 -1.53 4.68 11.20
N LEU A 7 -1.69 3.45 11.73
CA LEU A 7 -1.80 2.25 10.90
C LEU A 7 -3.08 2.27 10.06
N ASP A 8 -4.23 2.61 10.66
CA ASP A 8 -5.50 2.73 9.95
C ASP A 8 -5.44 3.82 8.87
N ARG A 9 -4.84 4.98 9.19
CA ARG A 9 -4.62 6.06 8.22
C ARG A 9 -3.71 5.62 7.08
N THR A 10 -2.65 4.88 7.37
CA THR A 10 -1.70 4.35 6.38
C THR A 10 -2.38 3.32 5.47
N PHE A 11 -3.13 2.37 6.05
CA PHE A 11 -3.92 1.38 5.32
C PHE A 11 -4.91 2.07 4.38
N HIS A 12 -5.71 2.99 4.91
CA HIS A 12 -6.69 3.75 4.13
C HIS A 12 -6.01 4.53 2.99
N PHE A 13 -4.89 5.19 3.26
CA PHE A 13 -4.15 5.93 2.25
C PHE A 13 -3.66 5.01 1.12
N ILE A 14 -3.03 3.88 1.44
CA ILE A 14 -2.56 2.91 0.44
C ILE A 14 -3.74 2.40 -0.40
N MET A 15 -4.83 1.98 0.24
CA MET A 15 -6.01 1.47 -0.46
C MET A 15 -6.64 2.50 -1.38
N LYS A 16 -6.79 3.74 -0.91
CA LYS A 16 -7.33 4.84 -1.70
C LYS A 16 -6.43 5.12 -2.91
N ARG A 17 -5.11 5.22 -2.70
CA ARG A 17 -4.14 5.43 -3.79
C ARG A 17 -4.18 4.31 -4.81
N MET A 18 -4.25 3.05 -4.36
CA MET A 18 -4.43 1.91 -5.25
C MET A 18 -5.66 2.12 -6.12
N VAL A 19 -6.84 2.32 -5.54
CA VAL A 19 -8.12 2.48 -6.28
C VAL A 19 -8.11 3.69 -7.23
N GLU A 20 -7.42 4.78 -6.89
CA GLU A 20 -7.36 5.97 -7.74
C GLU A 20 -6.40 5.81 -8.93
N THR A 21 -5.22 5.23 -8.70
CA THR A 21 -4.10 5.30 -9.65
C THR A 21 -3.81 3.99 -10.37
N GLY A 22 -4.17 2.85 -9.79
CA GLY A 22 -3.70 1.54 -10.26
C GLY A 22 -2.37 1.09 -9.66
N GLN A 23 -1.72 1.92 -8.84
CA GLN A 23 -0.38 1.67 -8.34
C GLN A 23 -0.25 1.95 -6.85
N ALA A 24 0.51 1.09 -6.16
CA ALA A 24 0.77 1.28 -4.75
C ALA A 24 1.71 2.46 -4.53
N PRO A 25 1.44 3.31 -3.52
CA PRO A 25 2.29 4.46 -3.25
C PRO A 25 3.65 4.02 -2.68
N HIS A 26 4.68 4.83 -2.92
CA HIS A 26 5.94 4.72 -2.19
C HIS A 26 5.82 5.32 -0.78
N TYR A 27 6.66 4.91 0.18
CA TYR A 27 6.58 5.43 1.55
C TYR A 27 6.77 6.94 1.67
N THR A 28 7.45 7.57 0.71
CA THR A 28 7.55 9.04 0.63
C THR A 28 6.22 9.70 0.29
N GLU A 29 5.39 9.07 -0.54
CA GLU A 29 4.03 9.54 -0.82
C GLU A 29 3.11 9.33 0.40
N ILE A 30 3.29 8.22 1.13
CA ILE A 30 2.60 7.99 2.40
C ILE A 30 2.95 9.10 3.41
N ALA A 31 4.25 9.36 3.60
CA ALA A 31 4.72 10.42 4.49
C ALA A 31 4.11 11.78 4.13
N SER A 32 4.25 12.19 2.87
CA SER A 32 3.71 13.46 2.37
C SER A 32 2.18 13.52 2.49
N GLY A 33 1.48 12.43 2.22
CA GLY A 33 0.01 12.37 2.25
C GLY A 33 -0.57 12.39 3.66
N LEU A 34 0.20 11.94 4.66
CA LEU A 34 -0.23 11.90 6.06
C LEU A 34 0.34 13.04 6.92
N GLY A 35 1.19 13.90 6.33
CA GLY A 35 1.86 14.99 7.05
C GLY A 35 2.94 14.51 8.01
N MET A 36 3.58 13.39 7.70
CA MET A 36 4.63 12.76 8.49
C MET A 36 6.01 13.06 7.91
N SER A 37 7.06 12.89 8.72
CA SER A 37 8.41 12.80 8.19
C SER A 37 8.59 11.56 7.31
N ILE A 38 9.61 11.56 6.45
CA ILE A 38 9.89 10.43 5.56
C ILE A 38 10.15 9.14 6.35
N GLU A 39 10.90 9.24 7.45
CA GLU A 39 11.19 8.08 8.32
C GLU A 39 9.94 7.55 9.03
N GLU A 40 9.04 8.43 9.48
CA GLU A 40 7.76 8.01 10.05
C GLU A 40 6.88 7.31 9.02
N GLY A 41 6.80 7.82 7.79
CA GLY A 41 6.05 7.17 6.71
C GLY A 41 6.63 5.81 6.31
N ARG A 42 7.96 5.70 6.26
CA ARG A 42 8.65 4.41 6.06
C ARG A 42 8.32 3.44 7.18
N LYS A 43 8.44 3.89 8.42
CA LYS A 43 8.15 3.08 9.61
C LYS A 43 6.69 2.64 9.62
N ALA A 44 5.75 3.52 9.31
CA ALA A 44 4.32 3.20 9.28
C ALA A 44 4.00 2.13 8.23
N LEU A 45 4.63 2.18 7.04
CA LEU A 45 4.51 1.13 6.03
C LEU A 45 4.99 -0.23 6.55
N HIS A 46 6.18 -0.29 7.13
CA HIS A 46 6.75 -1.54 7.65
C HIS A 46 5.97 -2.09 8.85
N ASP A 47 5.56 -1.23 9.78
CA ASP A 47 4.71 -1.61 10.92
C ASP A 47 3.35 -2.16 10.42
N LEU A 48 2.77 -1.56 9.38
CA LEU A 48 1.52 -2.03 8.79
C LEU A 48 1.67 -3.43 8.17
N LEU A 49 2.71 -3.67 7.38
CA LEU A 49 2.92 -4.96 6.70
C LEU A 49 3.37 -6.08 7.64
N THR A 50 3.84 -5.73 8.84
CA THR A 50 4.16 -6.70 9.90
C THR A 50 2.98 -6.95 10.85
N THR A 51 1.88 -6.21 10.69
CA THR A 51 0.67 -6.37 11.51
C THR A 51 -0.07 -7.67 11.13
N PRO A 52 -0.36 -8.55 12.11
CA PRO A 52 -1.11 -9.77 11.85
C PRO A 52 -2.46 -9.51 11.18
N GLY A 53 -2.75 -10.27 10.13
CA GLY A 53 -4.01 -10.15 9.36
C GLY A 53 -3.98 -9.14 8.22
N ILE A 54 -2.86 -8.44 7.98
CA ILE A 54 -2.67 -7.58 6.80
C ILE A 54 -1.83 -8.32 5.75
N PRO A 55 -2.46 -8.89 4.70
CA PRO A 55 -1.72 -9.51 3.59
C PRO A 55 -1.14 -8.45 2.64
N GLY A 56 0.15 -8.15 2.80
CA GLY A 56 0.91 -7.30 1.90
C GLY A 56 2.41 -7.59 1.94
N TRP A 57 3.10 -7.35 0.83
CA TRP A 57 4.52 -7.68 0.66
C TRP A 57 5.27 -6.57 -0.06
N LEU A 58 6.48 -6.29 0.41
CA LEU A 58 7.44 -5.45 -0.29
C LEU A 58 8.20 -6.27 -1.34
N TYR A 59 8.60 -5.63 -2.43
CA TYR A 59 9.51 -6.21 -3.39
C TYR A 59 10.89 -6.39 -2.73
N PRO A 60 11.57 -7.55 -2.91
CA PRO A 60 12.79 -7.87 -2.18
C PRO A 60 13.85 -6.77 -2.25
N SER A 61 14.46 -6.47 -1.09
CA SER A 61 15.51 -5.46 -0.96
C SER A 61 15.12 -4.02 -1.34
N THR A 62 13.81 -3.73 -1.35
CA THR A 62 13.27 -2.38 -1.60
C THR A 62 12.16 -2.05 -0.61
N ASP A 63 11.63 -0.82 -0.69
CA ASP A 63 10.39 -0.42 -0.01
C ASP A 63 9.21 -0.26 -0.98
N TYR A 64 9.31 -0.83 -2.19
CA TYR A 64 8.18 -0.85 -3.11
C TYR A 64 7.18 -1.91 -2.68
N ILE A 65 5.91 -1.52 -2.55
CA ILE A 65 4.83 -2.47 -2.33
C ILE A 65 4.66 -3.31 -3.60
N ALA A 66 4.94 -4.60 -3.51
CA ALA A 66 4.72 -5.56 -4.59
C ALA A 66 3.26 -6.01 -4.61
N SER A 67 2.67 -6.24 -3.43
CA SER A 67 1.28 -6.64 -3.31
C SER A 67 0.67 -6.13 -2.00
N PHE A 68 -0.62 -5.79 -2.05
CA PHE A 68 -1.39 -5.31 -0.91
C PHE A 68 -2.85 -5.65 -1.13
N ALA A 69 -3.39 -6.62 -0.39
CA ALA A 69 -4.65 -7.24 -0.78
C ALA A 69 -5.81 -6.22 -0.81
N PRO A 70 -6.72 -6.32 -1.79
CA PRO A 70 -6.84 -7.39 -2.78
C PRO A 70 -5.94 -7.25 -4.00
N PHE A 71 -5.05 -6.25 -4.03
CA PHE A 71 -4.31 -5.86 -5.21
C PHE A 71 -2.87 -6.41 -5.29
N ASN A 72 -2.36 -6.46 -6.52
CA ASN A 72 -0.99 -6.75 -6.86
C ASN A 72 -0.46 -5.68 -7.84
N ASN A 73 0.72 -5.13 -7.56
CA ASN A 73 1.39 -4.17 -8.45
C ASN A 73 2.08 -4.87 -9.63
N LEU A 74 2.27 -6.19 -9.55
CA LEU A 74 2.79 -7.00 -10.64
C LEU A 74 1.61 -7.63 -11.42
N PRO A 75 1.74 -7.81 -12.75
CA PRO A 75 0.74 -8.51 -13.53
C PRO A 75 0.50 -9.94 -13.03
N THR A 76 -0.76 -10.27 -12.78
CA THR A 76 -1.22 -11.63 -12.47
C THR A 76 -2.33 -12.05 -13.44
N GLN A 77 -2.79 -13.30 -13.33
CA GLN A 77 -3.94 -13.77 -14.10
C GLN A 77 -5.26 -13.12 -13.64
N TYR A 78 -5.31 -12.61 -12.41
CA TYR A 78 -6.49 -11.95 -11.85
C TYR A 78 -6.49 -10.48 -12.24
N ARG A 79 -7.34 -10.11 -13.19
CA ARG A 79 -7.50 -8.71 -13.61
C ARG A 79 -8.68 -8.07 -12.89
N ILE A 80 -8.43 -6.96 -12.21
CA ILE A 80 -9.46 -6.20 -11.51
C ILE A 80 -9.82 -4.97 -12.35
N THR A 81 -11.12 -4.74 -12.50
CA THR A 81 -11.67 -3.58 -13.20
C THR A 81 -12.46 -2.74 -12.19
N ILE A 82 -12.11 -1.46 -12.06
CA ILE A 82 -12.82 -0.49 -11.22
C ILE A 82 -13.31 0.63 -12.14
N GLU A 83 -14.57 1.01 -12.01
CA GLU A 83 -15.19 2.07 -12.84
C GLU A 83 -14.94 1.88 -14.35
N ARG A 84 -15.04 0.63 -14.82
CA ARG A 84 -14.79 0.21 -16.23
C ARG A 84 -13.36 0.41 -16.72
N GLN A 85 -12.41 0.73 -15.84
CA GLN A 85 -10.98 0.80 -16.15
C GLN A 85 -10.26 -0.46 -15.67
N GLN A 86 -9.44 -1.08 -16.52
CA GLN A 86 -8.61 -2.22 -16.14
C GLN A 86 -7.17 -1.75 -15.90
N LYS A 87 -6.86 -1.38 -14.66
CA LYS A 87 -5.51 -0.97 -14.24
C LYS A 87 -4.87 -1.93 -13.24
N TRP A 88 -5.70 -2.72 -12.54
CA TRP A 88 -5.32 -3.46 -11.35
C TRP A 88 -5.19 -4.96 -11.61
N PHE A 89 -4.33 -5.59 -10.82
CA PHE A 89 -4.24 -7.04 -10.71
C PHE A 89 -4.59 -7.49 -9.30
N GLY A 90 -5.08 -8.72 -9.16
CA GLY A 90 -5.35 -9.38 -7.87
C GLY A 90 -4.17 -10.22 -7.38
N GLN A 91 -4.18 -10.57 -6.09
CA GLN A 91 -3.24 -11.52 -5.49
C GLN A 91 -3.57 -12.98 -5.83
#